data_AF-A0A2E2KDB0-F1
#
_entry.id   AF-A0A2E2KDB0-F1
#
_cell.length_a   1.000
_cell.length_b   1.000
_cell.length_c   1.000
_cell.angle_alpha   90.00
_cell.angle_beta   90.00
_cell.angle_gamma   90.00
#
_symmetry.space_group_name_H-M   'P 1'
#
loop_
_entity.id
_entity.type
_entity.pdbx_description
1 polymer ?
#
loop_
_entity_poly.entity_id
_entity_poly.type
_entity_poly.pdbx_seq_one_letter_code
_entity_poly.pdbx_strand_id
1 'polypeptide(L)'
;MKRCYTLLVAVFLSACGDRPASTAGPAAEIPPTETVEFLLANPERHKTLRDQCRLNRAEVGDELCNIVGEANNKAFLGDGEVPYTPPEDPPAF
;
A
#
# COMPACT_ATOMS: atom_id res chain seq x y z
N MET A 1 15.13 -17.04 -34.06
CA MET A 1 15.36 -15.68 -33.52
C MET A 1 14.09 -15.07 -32.92
N LYS A 2 13.04 -14.76 -33.69
CA LYS A 2 11.81 -14.11 -33.17
C LYS A 2 11.01 -14.95 -32.15
N ARG A 3 10.95 -16.27 -32.35
CA ARG A 3 10.31 -17.23 -31.42
C ARG A 3 11.06 -17.38 -30.09
N CYS A 4 12.39 -17.30 -30.11
CA CYS A 4 13.21 -17.36 -28.90
C CYS A 4 13.07 -16.07 -28.08
N TYR A 5 12.99 -14.92 -28.74
CA TYR A 5 12.76 -13.63 -28.09
C TYR A 5 11.39 -13.57 -27.41
N THR A 6 10.32 -14.04 -28.07
CA THR A 6 8.98 -14.13 -27.44
C THR A 6 8.94 -15.05 -26.23
N LEU A 7 9.69 -16.16 -26.25
CA LEU A 7 9.78 -17.07 -25.11
C LEU A 7 10.55 -16.45 -23.94
N LEU A 8 11.67 -15.76 -24.21
CA LEU A 8 12.45 -15.06 -23.18
C LEU A 8 11.64 -13.94 -22.51
N VAL A 9 10.95 -13.10 -23.30
CA VAL A 9 10.12 -12.02 -22.75
C VAL A 9 9.00 -12.55 -21.85
N ALA A 10 8.35 -13.67 -22.22
CA ALA A 10 7.31 -14.29 -21.41
C ALA A 10 7.85 -14.81 -20.06
N VAL A 11 9.05 -15.39 -20.03
CA VAL A 11 9.70 -15.85 -18.79
C VAL A 11 10.03 -14.67 -17.87
N PHE A 12 10.55 -13.57 -18.41
CA PHE A 12 10.81 -12.37 -17.61
C PHE A 12 9.53 -11.73 -17.04
N LEU A 13 8.43 -11.75 -17.80
CA LEU A 13 7.14 -11.21 -17.33
C LEU A 13 6.54 -12.02 -16.18
N SER A 14 6.74 -13.35 -16.13
CA SER A 14 6.29 -14.18 -15.00
C SER A 14 7.08 -13.94 -13.69
N ALA A 15 8.24 -13.28 -13.76
CA ALA A 15 9.02 -12.90 -12.58
C ALA A 15 8.56 -11.57 -11.97
N CYS A 16 7.82 -10.74 -12.74
CA CYS A 16 7.02 -9.66 -12.18
C CYS A 16 5.76 -10.29 -11.57
N GLY A 17 5.92 -10.76 -10.33
CA GLY A 17 5.03 -11.68 -9.64
C GLY A 17 3.55 -11.54 -9.99
N ASP A 18 2.99 -12.65 -10.47
CA ASP A 18 1.59 -12.99 -10.23
C ASP A 18 1.39 -12.90 -8.71
N ARG A 19 0.94 -11.74 -8.22
CA ARG A 19 0.21 -11.72 -6.96
C ARG A 19 -0.94 -12.67 -7.22
N PRO A 20 -1.01 -13.84 -6.55
CA PRO A 20 -2.21 -14.65 -6.66
C PRO A 20 -3.35 -13.69 -6.35
N ALA A 21 -4.29 -13.53 -7.29
CA ALA A 21 -5.53 -12.84 -7.03
C ALA A 21 -6.01 -13.43 -5.71
N SER A 22 -6.10 -12.59 -4.67
CA SER A 22 -6.42 -13.01 -3.32
C SER A 22 -7.62 -13.93 -3.44
N THR A 23 -7.41 -15.24 -3.35
CA THR A 23 -8.48 -16.19 -3.18
C THR A 23 -8.96 -15.84 -1.80
N ALA A 24 -9.97 -14.96 -1.75
CA ALA A 24 -10.49 -14.39 -0.53
C ALA A 24 -10.77 -15.55 0.41
N GLY A 25 -9.83 -15.82 1.32
CA GLY A 25 -10.15 -16.43 2.59
C GLY A 25 -11.21 -15.53 3.23
N PRO A 26 -12.07 -16.07 4.10
CA PRO A 26 -13.08 -15.26 4.77
C PRO A 26 -12.39 -13.99 5.29
N ALA A 27 -12.82 -12.84 4.78
CA ALA A 27 -12.29 -11.57 5.21
C ALA A 27 -12.35 -11.57 6.73
N ALA A 28 -11.19 -11.51 7.38
CA ALA A 28 -11.18 -11.37 8.83
C ALA A 28 -12.03 -10.14 9.13
N GLU A 29 -13.11 -10.31 9.91
CA GLU A 29 -13.99 -9.20 10.26
C GLU A 29 -13.11 -8.08 10.82
N ILE A 30 -13.16 -6.92 10.15
CA ILE A 30 -12.38 -5.78 10.57
C ILE A 30 -12.98 -5.30 11.89
N PRO A 31 -12.19 -5.26 12.98
CA PRO A 31 -12.69 -4.72 14.23
C PRO A 31 -13.16 -3.28 13.99
N PRO A 32 -14.31 -2.85 14.53
CA PRO A 32 -14.81 -1.48 14.35
C PRO A 32 -13.85 -0.42 14.90
N THR A 33 -12.85 -0.84 15.69
CA THR A 33 -11.78 0.00 16.20
C THR A 33 -10.68 0.28 15.17
N GLU A 34 -10.49 -0.52 14.13
CA GLU A 34 -9.41 -0.33 13.15
C GLU A 34 -9.78 0.71 12.07
N THR A 35 -10.04 1.94 12.52
CA THR A 35 -10.30 3.12 11.68
C THR A 35 -9.02 3.94 11.46
N VAL A 36 -9.03 4.84 10.47
CA VAL A 36 -7.92 5.75 10.21
C VAL A 36 -7.58 6.56 11.45
N GLU A 37 -8.58 7.14 12.11
CA GLU A 37 -8.43 7.97 13.29
C GLU A 37 -7.83 7.18 14.47
N PHE A 38 -8.27 5.94 14.66
CA PHE A 38 -7.73 5.08 15.70
C PHE A 38 -6.26 4.71 15.44
N LEU A 39 -5.91 4.37 14.20
CA LEU A 39 -4.53 4.04 13.82
C LEU A 39 -3.59 5.24 13.97
N LEU A 40 -4.07 6.44 13.68
CA LEU A 40 -3.33 7.67 13.95
C LEU A 40 -3.13 7.91 15.44
N ALA A 41 -4.14 7.63 16.27
CA ALA A 41 -4.05 7.74 17.72
C ALA A 41 -3.20 6.63 18.38
N ASN A 42 -2.99 5.49 17.70
CA ASN A 42 -2.30 4.32 18.23
C ASN A 42 -1.14 3.88 17.31
N PRO A 43 -0.01 4.61 17.30
CA PRO A 43 1.07 4.41 16.34
C PRO A 43 1.76 3.04 16.42
N GLU A 44 1.81 2.42 17.61
CA GLU A 44 2.35 1.06 17.77
C GLU A 44 1.46 0.03 17.07
N ARG A 45 0.13 0.13 17.21
CA ARG A 45 -0.82 -0.73 16.51
C ARG A 45 -0.74 -0.53 15.00
N HIS A 46 -0.66 0.72 14.55
CA HIS A 46 -0.47 1.04 13.13
C HIS A 46 0.81 0.45 12.58
N LYS A 47 1.93 0.52 13.31
CA LYS A 47 3.20 -0.08 12.89
C LYS A 47 3.10 -1.60 12.76
N THR A 48 2.50 -2.28 13.74
CA THR A 48 2.30 -3.74 13.67
C THR A 48 1.48 -4.14 12.44
N LEU A 49 0.37 -3.44 12.18
CA LEU A 49 -0.46 -3.72 11.01
C LEU A 49 0.25 -3.40 9.69
N ARG A 50 1.10 -2.36 9.63
CA ARG A 50 1.94 -2.12 8.44
C ARG A 50 2.87 -3.30 8.16
N ASP A 51 3.54 -3.83 9.18
CA ASP A 51 4.42 -4.99 9.03
C ASP A 51 3.64 -6.24 8.58
N GLN A 52 2.46 -6.47 9.16
CA GLN A 52 1.58 -7.57 8.75
C GLN A 52 1.07 -7.40 7.32
N CYS A 53 0.65 -6.21 6.90
CA CYS A 53 0.22 -5.94 5.53
C CYS A 53 1.35 -6.09 4.51
N ARG A 54 2.60 -5.83 4.90
CA ARG A 54 3.78 -6.02 4.04
C ARG A 54 4.08 -7.50 3.82
N LEU A 55 3.97 -8.31 4.88
CA LEU A 55 4.38 -9.71 4.87
C LEU A 55 3.24 -10.65 4.46
N ASN A 56 2.03 -10.42 4.97
CA ASN A 56 0.90 -11.36 4.95
C ASN A 56 -0.42 -10.70 4.48
N ARG A 57 -0.39 -9.85 3.45
CA ARG A 57 -1.58 -9.11 2.97
C ARG A 57 -2.81 -9.99 2.74
N ALA A 58 -2.63 -11.21 2.20
CA ALA A 58 -3.71 -12.15 1.93
C ALA A 58 -4.42 -12.63 3.22
N GLU A 59 -3.70 -12.72 4.34
CA GLU A 59 -4.25 -13.12 5.64
C GLU A 59 -4.92 -11.95 6.36
N VAL A 60 -4.33 -10.76 6.27
CA VAL A 60 -4.83 -9.53 6.94
C VAL A 60 -6.09 -8.98 6.26
N GLY A 61 -6.18 -9.13 4.94
CA GLY A 61 -7.28 -8.63 4.14
C GLY A 61 -6.98 -7.27 3.50
N ASP A 62 -7.42 -7.13 2.25
CA ASP A 62 -7.14 -5.96 1.43
C ASP A 62 -7.75 -4.67 1.99
N GLU A 63 -8.96 -4.76 2.54
CA GLU A 63 -9.68 -3.62 3.11
C GLU A 63 -8.96 -3.04 4.33
N LEU A 64 -8.55 -3.88 5.29
CA LEU A 64 -7.78 -3.43 6.46
C LEU A 64 -6.43 -2.84 6.05
N CYS A 65 -5.73 -3.44 5.08
CA CYS A 65 -4.49 -2.88 4.58
C CYS A 65 -4.67 -1.55 3.83
N ASN A 66 -5.82 -1.31 3.21
CA ASN A 66 -6.14 -0.02 2.63
C ASN A 66 -6.33 1.05 3.71
N ILE A 67 -7.03 0.74 4.80
CA ILE A 67 -7.19 1.66 5.95
C ILE A 67 -5.83 2.00 6.57
N VAL A 68 -4.96 1.00 6.74
CA VAL A 68 -3.58 1.19 7.23
C VAL A 68 -2.77 2.10 6.29
N GLY A 69 -2.96 1.95 4.99
CA GLY A 69 -2.35 2.81 3.96
C GLY A 69 -2.86 4.25 4.03
N GLU A 70 -4.17 4.44 4.20
CA GLU A 70 -4.78 5.76 4.38
C GLU A 70 -4.28 6.44 5.65
N ALA A 71 -4.21 5.73 6.78
CA ALA A 71 -3.63 6.24 8.00
C ALA A 71 -2.14 6.62 7.83
N ASN A 72 -1.38 5.88 7.02
CA ASN A 72 0.01 6.23 6.71
C ASN A 72 0.10 7.51 5.87
N ASN A 73 -0.72 7.64 4.83
CA ASN A 73 -0.79 8.84 4.02
C ASN A 73 -1.19 10.05 4.88
N LYS A 74 -2.22 9.91 5.72
CA LYS A 74 -2.70 11.00 6.58
C LYS A 74 -1.68 11.39 7.65
N ALA A 75 -0.93 10.44 8.20
CA ALA A 75 0.15 10.73 9.14
C ALA A 75 1.30 11.53 8.51
N PHE A 76 1.56 11.33 7.21
CA PHE A 76 2.69 11.94 6.52
C PHE A 76 2.32 13.22 5.76
N LEU A 77 1.26 13.16 4.96
CA LEU A 77 0.76 14.24 4.12
C LEU A 77 -0.24 15.16 4.85
N GLY A 78 -0.69 14.78 6.05
CA GLY A 78 -1.79 15.46 6.72
C GLY A 78 -3.14 15.17 6.05
N ASP A 79 -4.05 16.13 6.15
CA ASP A 79 -5.35 16.11 5.49
C ASP A 79 -5.29 16.33 3.96
N GLY A 80 -4.11 16.65 3.42
CA GLY A 80 -3.94 16.98 2.01
C GLY A 80 -4.50 18.36 1.64
N GLU A 81 -4.83 19.20 2.61
CA GLU A 81 -5.28 20.57 2.39
C GLU A 81 -4.12 21.57 2.23
N VAL A 82 -2.88 21.07 2.22
CA VAL A 82 -1.68 21.91 2.11
C VAL A 82 -1.63 22.57 0.72
N PRO A 83 -1.72 23.91 0.63
CA PRO A 83 -1.64 24.60 -0.65
C PRO A 83 -0.28 24.39 -1.31
N TYR A 84 -0.25 24.28 -2.63
CA TYR A 84 1.00 24.34 -3.37
C TYR A 84 1.68 25.70 -3.11
N THR A 85 2.87 25.67 -2.50
CA THR A 85 3.70 26.86 -2.23
C THR A 85 4.92 26.86 -3.16
N PRO A 86 4.78 27.32 -4.41
CA PRO A 86 5.92 27.50 -5.29
C PRO A 86 6.86 28.58 -4.72
N PRO A 87 8.18 28.45 -4.93
CA PRO A 87 9.11 29.53 -4.62
C PRO A 87 8.81 30.76 -5.50
N GLU A 88 8.97 31.96 -4.95
CA GLU A 88 8.79 33.22 -5.69
C GLU A 88 9.81 33.35 -6.82
N ASP A 89 11.06 32.95 -6.54
CA ASP A 89 12.14 32.97 -7.50
C ASP A 89 12.34 31.59 -8.16
N PRO A 90 12.63 31.55 -9.48
CA PRO A 90 12.96 30.32 -10.16
C PRO A 90 14.26 29.71 -9.60
N PRO A 91 14.36 28.37 -9.51
CA PRO A 91 15.57 27.71 -9.05
C PRO A 91 16.76 28.04 -9.95
N ALA A 92 17.91 28.33 -9.33
CA ALA A 92 19.19 28.48 -10.03
C ALA A 92 19.71 27.09 -10.43
N PHE A 93 19.24 26.58 -11.56
CA PHE A 93 19.80 25.39 -12.22
C PHE A 93 20.91 25.75 -13.20
#